data_AF-A0A7L0YU27-F1
#
_entry.id   AF-A0A7L0YU27-F1
#
_cell.length_a   1.000
_cell.length_b   1.000
_cell.length_c   1.000
_cell.angle_alpha   90.00
_cell.angle_beta   90.00
_cell.angle_gamma   90.00
#
_symmetry.space_group_name_H-M   'P 1'
#
loop_
_entity.id
_entity.type
_entity.pdbx_description
1 polymer ?
#
loop_
_entity_poly.entity_id
_entity_poly.type
_entity_poly.pdbx_seq_one_letter_code
_entity_poly.pdbx_strand_id
1 'polypeptide(L)'
;AVLGCALLLPVVLAEDCPSPCRCWSLGEPWGTGVDCSSRGLRALPALPRLTRSLHLHNNSLASIPAGALDSLGHLQELQLWDNPWHCDCHILYLKLWLQDFSAPALARLRCAGPAQLRMKALGELTGNDLGVCAQLLPTKCLQFFWRDLLLIAGAIITLLLVAWALKLSKKLVCQLSLGRRRLRRSIPKTH
;
A
#
# COMPACT_ATOMS: atom_id res chain seq x y z
N ALA A 1 -42.22 19.76 20.11
CA ALA A 1 -41.03 19.92 19.25
C ALA A 1 -40.08 18.77 19.51
N VAL A 2 -40.22 17.67 18.77
CA VAL A 2 -39.32 16.51 18.88
C VAL A 2 -38.15 16.81 17.96
N LEU A 3 -36.99 17.11 18.55
CA LEU A 3 -35.73 17.31 17.87
C LEU A 3 -35.29 15.98 17.22
N GLY A 4 -35.43 15.91 15.90
CA GLY A 4 -34.96 14.79 15.09
C GLY A 4 -33.43 14.75 15.10
N CYS A 5 -32.89 13.72 15.74
CA CYS A 5 -31.49 13.33 15.64
C CYS A 5 -31.23 12.87 14.19
N ALA A 6 -30.68 13.74 13.35
CA ALA A 6 -30.16 13.34 12.05
C ALA A 6 -28.93 12.46 12.29
N LEU A 7 -29.12 11.14 12.16
CA LEU A 7 -28.04 10.17 12.10
C LEU A 7 -27.14 10.56 10.91
N LEU A 8 -25.96 11.08 11.22
CA LEU A 8 -24.83 11.15 10.30
C LEU A 8 -24.38 9.71 10.02
N LEU A 9 -25.09 9.02 9.12
CA LEU A 9 -24.48 7.92 8.40
C LEU A 9 -23.28 8.53 7.64
N PRO A 10 -22.10 7.90 7.67
CA PRO A 10 -21.07 8.25 6.72
C PRO A 10 -21.69 8.03 5.34
N VAL A 11 -21.97 9.12 4.63
CA VAL A 11 -22.19 9.05 3.19
C VAL A 11 -20.90 8.44 2.66
N VAL A 12 -20.95 7.15 2.36
CA VAL A 12 -19.93 6.52 1.53
C VAL A 12 -20.02 7.32 0.25
N LEU A 13 -19.05 8.21 0.05
CA LEU A 13 -18.80 8.82 -1.25
C LEU A 13 -18.43 7.65 -2.15
N ALA A 14 -19.42 7.00 -2.73
CA ALA A 14 -19.24 6.28 -3.97
C ALA A 14 -18.70 7.36 -4.92
N GLU A 15 -17.39 7.35 -5.16
CA GLU A 15 -16.85 8.10 -6.29
C GLU A 15 -17.69 7.69 -7.49
N ASP A 16 -18.40 8.67 -8.05
CA ASP A 16 -19.36 8.42 -9.11
C ASP A 16 -18.66 7.70 -10.27
N CYS A 17 -19.42 6.80 -10.91
CA CYS A 17 -18.91 6.08 -12.06
C CYS A 17 -18.38 7.08 -13.11
N PRO A 18 -17.13 6.97 -13.56
CA PRO A 18 -16.59 7.90 -14.53
C PRO A 18 -17.46 7.92 -15.79
N SER A 19 -17.80 9.13 -16.27
CA SER A 19 -18.72 9.33 -17.39
C SER A 19 -18.40 8.57 -18.69
N PRO A 20 -17.13 8.28 -19.08
CA PRO A 20 -16.88 7.44 -20.26
C PRO A 20 -17.14 5.95 -20.01
N CYS A 21 -17.29 5.51 -18.76
CA CYS A 21 -17.33 4.12 -18.37
C CYS A 21 -18.73 3.65 -17.97
N ARG A 22 -18.92 2.33 -17.92
CA ARG A 22 -20.10 1.70 -17.35
C ARG A 22 -19.70 1.00 -16.08
N CYS A 23 -20.46 1.20 -15.02
CA CYS A 23 -20.23 0.52 -13.76
C CYS A 23 -21.40 -0.40 -13.44
N TRP A 24 -21.10 -1.55 -12.82
CA TRP A 24 -22.12 -2.47 -12.31
C TRP A 24 -21.77 -2.89 -10.89
N SER A 25 -22.80 -3.10 -10.07
CA SER A 25 -22.62 -3.68 -8.73
C SER A 25 -22.42 -5.18 -8.86
N LEU A 26 -21.42 -5.72 -8.15
CA LEU A 26 -21.22 -7.17 -8.01
C LEU A 26 -22.04 -7.74 -6.83
N GLY A 27 -22.86 -6.91 -6.18
CA GLY A 27 -23.55 -7.20 -4.92
C GLY A 27 -22.73 -6.75 -3.70
N GLU A 28 -23.36 -6.46 -2.56
CA GLU A 28 -22.63 -6.22 -1.30
C GLU A 28 -22.25 -7.56 -0.67
N PRO A 29 -21.00 -7.81 -0.20
CA PRO A 29 -19.83 -6.91 -0.12
C PRO A 29 -18.86 -6.98 -1.31
N TRP A 30 -19.32 -7.37 -2.50
CA TRP A 30 -18.52 -7.82 -3.63
C TRP A 30 -17.97 -6.67 -4.51
N GLY A 31 -18.29 -5.41 -4.18
CA GLY A 31 -17.72 -4.21 -4.81
C GLY A 31 -18.31 -3.87 -6.17
N THR A 32 -17.56 -3.14 -6.99
CA THR A 32 -18.03 -2.58 -8.27
C THR A 32 -17.15 -3.06 -9.42
N GLY A 33 -17.77 -3.48 -10.52
CA GLY A 33 -17.08 -3.66 -11.80
C GLY A 33 -17.16 -2.37 -12.62
N VAL A 34 -16.07 -2.02 -13.29
CA VAL A 34 -15.92 -0.80 -14.09
C VAL A 34 -15.41 -1.16 -15.48
N ASP A 35 -16.23 -0.91 -16.50
CA ASP A 35 -15.90 -1.16 -17.91
C ASP A 35 -15.74 0.17 -18.66
N CYS A 36 -14.49 0.46 -18.96
CA CYS A 36 -14.02 1.61 -19.72
C CYS A 36 -13.44 1.17 -21.09
N SER A 37 -13.73 -0.05 -21.55
CA SER A 37 -13.17 -0.59 -22.79
C SER A 37 -13.72 0.10 -24.03
N SER A 38 -12.90 0.20 -25.08
CA SER A 38 -13.31 0.76 -26.39
C SER A 38 -13.85 2.20 -26.32
N ARG A 39 -13.29 3.04 -25.44
CA ARG A 39 -13.73 4.43 -25.22
C ARG A 39 -12.77 5.48 -25.77
N GLY A 40 -11.67 5.07 -26.40
CA GLY A 40 -10.65 5.98 -26.92
C GLY A 40 -9.90 6.74 -25.82
N LEU A 41 -9.83 6.19 -24.61
CA LEU A 41 -9.18 6.82 -23.47
C LEU A 41 -7.69 7.00 -23.74
N ARG A 42 -7.19 8.22 -23.54
CA ARG A 42 -5.76 8.54 -23.57
C ARG A 42 -5.14 8.65 -22.19
N ALA A 43 -5.98 8.81 -21.17
CA ALA A 43 -5.60 8.88 -19.77
C ALA A 43 -6.60 8.07 -18.93
N LEU A 44 -6.14 7.60 -17.77
CA LEU A 44 -6.98 6.88 -16.83
C LEU A 44 -7.98 7.86 -16.16
N PRO A 45 -9.30 7.57 -16.17
CA PRO A 45 -10.27 8.38 -15.44
C PRO A 45 -10.15 8.15 -13.92
N ALA A 46 -10.81 8.99 -13.12
CA ALA A 46 -10.97 8.73 -11.68
C ALA A 46 -11.79 7.46 -11.47
N LEU A 47 -11.25 6.50 -10.72
CA LEU A 47 -11.85 5.17 -10.52
C LEU A 47 -12.35 5.00 -9.08
N PRO A 48 -13.54 4.41 -8.87
CA PRO A 48 -14.04 4.15 -7.54
C PRO A 48 -13.11 3.25 -6.72
N ARG A 49 -12.87 3.57 -5.45
CA ARG A 49 -11.98 2.79 -4.56
C ARG A 49 -12.38 1.33 -4.37
N LEU A 50 -13.68 1.02 -4.48
CA LEU A 50 -14.24 -0.32 -4.32
C LEU A 50 -14.28 -1.12 -5.63
N THR A 51 -13.52 -0.70 -6.65
CA THR A 51 -13.43 -1.42 -7.93
C THR A 51 -12.76 -2.78 -7.75
N ARG A 52 -13.42 -3.84 -8.23
CA ARG A 52 -12.90 -5.22 -8.25
C ARG A 52 -12.53 -5.72 -9.64
N SER A 53 -13.29 -5.34 -10.66
CA SER A 53 -13.00 -5.66 -12.05
C SER A 53 -12.87 -4.37 -12.83
N LEU A 54 -11.74 -4.19 -13.52
CA LEU A 54 -11.45 -2.98 -14.30
C LEU A 54 -11.07 -3.34 -15.74
N HIS A 55 -11.91 -2.93 -16.69
CA HIS A 55 -11.67 -3.16 -18.12
C HIS A 55 -11.25 -1.87 -18.80
N LEU A 56 -10.02 -1.82 -19.30
CA LEU A 56 -9.42 -0.67 -19.98
C LEU A 56 -8.86 -1.05 -21.36
N HIS A 57 -9.13 -2.26 -21.83
CA HIS A 57 -8.63 -2.75 -23.11
C HIS A 57 -9.23 -1.97 -24.30
N ASN A 58 -8.54 -2.03 -25.44
CA ASN A 58 -8.95 -1.37 -26.68
C ASN A 58 -9.11 0.15 -26.51
N ASN A 59 -8.12 0.81 -25.91
CA ASN A 59 -8.08 2.26 -25.72
C ASN A 59 -6.79 2.83 -26.35
N SER A 60 -6.49 4.11 -26.07
CA SER A 60 -5.30 4.80 -26.55
C SER A 60 -4.35 5.17 -25.40
N LEU A 61 -4.29 4.33 -24.37
CA LEU A 61 -3.41 4.53 -23.23
C LEU A 61 -1.96 4.23 -23.63
N ALA A 62 -1.09 5.20 -23.41
CA ALA A 62 0.36 5.03 -23.62
C ALA A 62 1.08 4.59 -22.34
N SER A 63 0.58 5.00 -21.18
CA SER A 63 1.12 4.65 -19.86
C SER A 63 0.03 4.81 -18.80
N ILE A 64 0.31 4.31 -17.59
CA ILE A 64 -0.53 4.55 -16.41
C ILE A 64 0.26 5.43 -15.43
N PRO A 65 -0.29 6.55 -14.94
CA PRO A 65 0.39 7.41 -13.99
C PRO A 65 0.79 6.67 -12.71
N ALA A 66 1.95 7.01 -12.16
CA ALA A 66 2.42 6.41 -10.92
C ALA A 66 1.42 6.63 -9.79
N GLY A 67 1.11 5.55 -9.06
CA GLY A 67 0.17 5.56 -7.94
C GLY A 67 -1.31 5.50 -8.32
N ALA A 68 -1.67 5.53 -9.61
CA ALA A 68 -3.06 5.59 -10.04
C ALA A 68 -3.87 4.33 -9.71
N LEU A 69 -3.22 3.17 -9.56
CA LEU A 69 -3.85 1.90 -9.20
C LEU A 69 -3.68 1.56 -7.70
N ASP A 70 -2.85 2.30 -6.97
CA ASP A 70 -2.50 1.99 -5.57
C ASP A 70 -3.69 2.12 -4.62
N SER A 71 -4.67 2.96 -4.96
CA SER A 71 -5.90 3.12 -4.18
C SER A 71 -6.91 1.99 -4.39
N LEU A 72 -6.74 1.14 -5.40
CA LEU A 72 -7.66 0.06 -5.76
C LEU A 72 -7.31 -1.25 -5.04
N GLY A 73 -7.31 -1.22 -3.70
CA GLY A 73 -6.88 -2.35 -2.87
C GLY A 73 -7.75 -3.61 -2.96
N HIS A 74 -8.93 -3.52 -3.58
CA HIS A 74 -9.85 -4.65 -3.79
C HIS A 74 -9.86 -5.17 -5.23
N LEU A 75 -8.98 -4.66 -6.09
CA LEU A 75 -8.92 -5.07 -7.49
C LEU A 75 -8.52 -6.55 -7.60
N GLN A 76 -9.25 -7.30 -8.41
CA GLN A 76 -9.05 -8.73 -8.66
C GLN A 76 -8.82 -9.01 -10.14
N GLU A 77 -9.43 -8.22 -11.01
CA GLU A 77 -9.31 -8.36 -12.46
C GLU A 77 -8.95 -7.03 -13.11
N LEU A 78 -7.94 -7.06 -13.97
CA LEU A 78 -7.48 -5.91 -14.74
C LEU A 78 -7.20 -6.32 -16.18
N GLN A 79 -7.84 -5.62 -17.11
CA GLN A 79 -7.72 -5.88 -18.55
C GLN A 79 -7.15 -4.65 -19.27
N LEU A 80 -5.93 -4.76 -19.81
CA LEU A 80 -5.15 -3.64 -20.36
C LEU A 80 -4.66 -3.86 -21.79
N TRP A 81 -4.98 -5.00 -22.41
CA TRP A 81 -4.52 -5.32 -23.76
C TRP A 81 -5.08 -4.35 -24.81
N ASP A 82 -4.53 -4.39 -26.03
CA ASP A 82 -4.92 -3.50 -27.13
C ASP A 82 -4.87 -2.01 -26.75
N ASN A 83 -3.77 -1.60 -26.11
CA ASN A 83 -3.43 -0.21 -25.87
C ASN A 83 -2.02 0.06 -26.43
N PRO A 84 -1.76 1.27 -26.96
CA PRO A 84 -0.49 1.61 -27.57
C PRO A 84 0.58 1.95 -26.51
N TRP A 85 0.98 0.97 -25.70
CA TRP A 85 1.92 1.17 -24.60
C TRP A 85 3.26 1.75 -25.08
N HIS A 86 3.63 2.89 -24.52
CA HIS A 86 4.91 3.54 -24.77
C HIS A 86 5.89 3.13 -23.67
N CYS A 87 6.85 2.29 -24.03
CA CYS A 87 7.77 1.65 -23.12
C CYS A 87 9.02 2.48 -22.87
N ASP A 88 8.82 3.65 -22.27
CA ASP A 88 9.88 4.50 -21.73
C ASP A 88 9.86 4.47 -20.20
N CYS A 89 10.50 5.43 -19.53
CA CYS A 89 10.50 5.49 -18.09
C CYS A 89 9.09 5.55 -17.45
N HIS A 90 8.09 6.14 -18.12
CA HIS A 90 6.75 6.30 -17.56
C HIS A 90 5.99 4.97 -17.47
N ILE A 91 6.40 3.93 -18.21
CA ILE A 91 5.78 2.59 -18.13
C ILE A 91 6.23 1.83 -16.87
N LEU A 92 7.31 2.25 -16.23
CA LEU A 92 7.97 1.51 -15.15
C LEU A 92 7.00 1.24 -13.98
N TYR A 93 6.15 2.20 -13.62
CA TYR A 93 5.12 1.99 -12.59
C TYR A 93 4.21 0.81 -12.95
N LEU A 94 3.62 0.84 -14.15
CA LEU A 94 2.70 -0.19 -14.60
C LEU A 94 3.39 -1.56 -14.66
N LYS A 95 4.63 -1.61 -15.15
CA LYS A 95 5.43 -2.83 -15.20
C LYS A 95 5.61 -3.44 -13.80
N LEU A 96 6.09 -2.64 -12.83
CA LEU A 96 6.32 -3.10 -11.46
C LEU A 96 5.00 -3.51 -10.79
N TRP A 97 3.96 -2.69 -10.93
CA TRP A 97 2.64 -2.98 -10.36
C TRP A 97 2.05 -4.29 -10.89
N LEU A 98 2.19 -4.57 -12.20
CA LEU A 98 1.73 -5.82 -12.80
C LEU A 98 2.60 -7.03 -12.46
N GLN A 99 3.90 -6.85 -12.17
CA GLN A 99 4.74 -7.93 -11.67
C GLN A 99 4.19 -8.49 -10.36
N ASP A 100 3.71 -7.61 -9.47
CA ASP A 100 3.12 -8.01 -8.19
C ASP A 100 1.66 -8.46 -8.33
N PHE A 101 0.88 -7.81 -9.20
CA PHE A 101 -0.54 -8.09 -9.35
C PHE A 101 -0.83 -9.35 -10.20
N SER A 102 -0.21 -9.49 -11.37
CA SER A 102 -0.50 -10.58 -12.32
C SER A 102 0.59 -10.73 -13.38
N ALA A 103 1.51 -11.69 -13.17
CA ALA A 103 2.52 -12.07 -14.16
C ALA A 103 1.92 -12.48 -15.53
N PRO A 104 0.77 -13.19 -15.62
CA PRO A 104 0.12 -13.46 -16.90
C PRO A 104 -0.34 -12.18 -17.62
N ALA A 105 -0.90 -11.20 -16.91
CA ALA A 105 -1.31 -9.93 -17.51
C ALA A 105 -0.09 -9.15 -18.04
N LEU A 106 1.01 -9.14 -17.28
CA LEU A 106 2.27 -8.54 -17.68
C LEU A 106 2.82 -9.14 -18.99
N ALA A 107 2.78 -10.47 -19.12
CA ALA A 107 3.31 -11.18 -20.30
C ALA A 107 2.51 -10.89 -21.57
N ARG A 108 1.22 -10.51 -21.45
CA ARG A 108 0.35 -10.21 -22.59
C ARG A 108 0.55 -8.80 -23.17
N LEU A 109 1.11 -7.89 -22.39
CA LEU A 109 1.25 -6.49 -22.80
C LEU A 109 2.50 -6.31 -23.66
N ARG A 110 2.32 -5.67 -24.81
CA ARG A 110 3.41 -5.39 -25.76
C ARG A 110 3.55 -3.90 -26.01
N CYS A 111 4.79 -3.47 -26.19
CA CYS A 111 5.12 -2.09 -26.49
C CYS A 111 4.69 -1.72 -27.91
N ALA A 112 4.03 -0.58 -28.06
CA ALA A 112 3.78 0.04 -29.37
C ALA A 112 4.92 0.97 -29.79
N GLY A 113 5.61 1.56 -28.81
CA GLY A 113 6.80 2.39 -29.01
C GLY A 113 7.68 2.40 -27.76
N PRO A 114 8.87 3.03 -27.81
CA PRO A 114 9.52 3.58 -29.01
C PRO A 114 9.88 2.49 -30.04
N ALA A 115 10.25 2.87 -31.26
CA ALA A 115 10.39 1.95 -32.41
C ALA A 115 11.31 0.73 -32.12
N GLN A 116 12.34 0.93 -31.30
CA GLN A 116 13.31 -0.10 -30.91
C GLN A 116 12.72 -1.17 -30.01
N LEU A 117 11.67 -0.84 -29.25
CA LEU A 117 11.02 -1.74 -28.30
C LEU A 117 9.68 -2.26 -28.81
N ARG A 118 9.26 -1.86 -30.01
CA ARG A 118 7.97 -2.25 -30.59
C ARG A 118 7.81 -3.78 -30.59
N MET A 119 6.62 -4.25 -30.20
CA MET A 119 6.24 -5.66 -30.01
C MET A 119 6.95 -6.41 -28.88
N LYS A 120 7.97 -5.82 -28.22
CA LYS A 120 8.60 -6.43 -27.05
C LYS A 120 7.60 -6.53 -25.90
N ALA A 121 7.59 -7.65 -25.20
CA ALA A 121 6.67 -7.84 -24.08
C ALA A 121 7.13 -7.01 -22.87
N LEU A 122 6.18 -6.47 -22.11
CA LEU A 122 6.49 -5.60 -20.97
C LEU A 122 7.30 -6.34 -19.88
N GLY A 123 7.04 -7.63 -19.70
CA GLY A 123 7.79 -8.50 -18.79
C GLY A 123 9.25 -8.77 -19.20
N GLU A 124 9.60 -8.58 -20.47
CA GLU A 124 10.96 -8.80 -21.00
C GLU A 124 11.84 -7.54 -20.93
N LEU A 125 11.27 -6.41 -20.54
CA LEU A 125 12.01 -5.15 -20.46
C LEU A 125 12.97 -5.18 -19.27
N THR A 126 14.19 -4.70 -19.49
CA THR A 126 15.21 -4.49 -18.46
C THR A 126 15.28 -3.01 -18.08
N GLY A 127 15.94 -2.68 -16.96
CA GLY A 127 16.12 -1.28 -16.54
C GLY A 127 16.86 -0.43 -17.58
N ASN A 128 17.77 -1.05 -18.36
CA ASN A 128 18.51 -0.38 -19.41
C ASN A 128 17.65 -0.04 -20.64
N ASP A 129 16.60 -0.84 -20.89
CA ASP A 129 15.67 -0.60 -22.02
C ASP A 129 14.79 0.63 -21.78
N LEU A 130 14.48 0.95 -20.52
CA LEU A 130 13.51 2.00 -20.13
C LEU A 130 14.12 3.41 -20.03
N GLY A 131 15.39 3.57 -20.41
CA GLY A 131 16.12 4.83 -20.30
C GLY A 131 16.43 5.25 -18.85
N VAL A 132 16.81 6.52 -18.66
CA VAL A 132 17.14 7.04 -17.33
C VAL A 132 15.87 7.44 -16.59
N CYS A 133 15.50 6.65 -15.58
CA CYS A 133 14.39 6.97 -14.69
C CYS A 133 14.82 7.76 -13.47
N ALA A 134 14.71 9.09 -13.53
CA ALA A 134 15.00 9.96 -12.39
C ALA A 134 13.81 10.13 -11.42
N GLN A 135 12.60 9.72 -11.80
CA GLN A 135 11.37 10.28 -11.20
C GLN A 135 10.31 9.28 -10.72
N LEU A 136 10.61 7.99 -10.62
CA LEU A 136 9.67 6.98 -10.14
C LEU A 136 10.01 6.41 -8.77
N LEU A 137 10.56 7.22 -7.85
CA LEU A 137 10.42 6.89 -6.43
C LEU A 137 8.97 7.18 -6.04
N PRO A 138 8.13 6.17 -5.77
CA PRO A 138 6.79 6.45 -5.27
C PRO A 138 6.98 7.14 -3.92
N THR A 139 6.25 8.24 -3.76
CA THR A 139 5.97 8.90 -2.50
C THR A 139 5.56 7.85 -1.47
N LYS A 140 6.50 7.35 -0.66
CA LYS A 140 6.37 6.78 0.71
C LYS A 140 7.63 6.05 1.19
N CYS A 141 8.65 5.78 0.37
CA CYS A 141 9.88 5.13 0.88
C CYS A 141 10.43 5.87 2.10
N LEU A 142 10.64 7.18 1.99
CA LEU A 142 11.10 7.99 3.11
C LEU A 142 10.12 7.95 4.30
N GLN A 143 8.81 8.05 4.06
CA GLN A 143 7.80 8.03 5.14
C GLN A 143 7.68 6.66 5.84
N PHE A 144 7.84 5.57 5.10
CA PHE A 144 7.84 4.20 5.63
C PHE A 144 9.07 4.01 6.51
N PHE A 145 10.26 4.37 6.00
CA PHE A 145 11.49 4.37 6.79
C PHE A 145 11.37 5.18 8.09
N TRP A 146 10.80 6.39 8.07
CA TRP A 146 10.63 7.19 9.30
C TRP A 146 9.63 6.57 10.27
N ARG A 147 8.52 5.99 9.78
CA ARG A 147 7.54 5.30 10.63
C ARG A 147 8.15 4.06 11.29
N ASP A 148 8.86 3.25 10.52
CA ASP A 148 9.53 2.06 11.04
C ASP A 148 10.63 2.43 12.03
N LEU A 149 11.41 3.47 11.74
CA LEU A 149 12.45 3.97 12.66
C LEU A 149 11.84 4.43 13.99
N LEU A 150 10.67 5.10 13.95
CA LEU A 150 9.96 5.55 15.14
C LEU A 150 9.43 4.36 15.96
N LEU A 151 8.91 3.32 15.30
CA LEU A 151 8.47 2.08 15.94
C LEU A 151 9.64 1.32 16.58
N ILE A 152 10.75 1.19 15.86
CA ILE A 152 11.98 0.55 16.36
C ILE A 152 12.53 1.30 17.57
N ALA A 153 12.62 2.63 17.49
CA ALA A 153 13.07 3.46 18.60
C ALA A 153 12.17 3.30 19.84
N GLY A 154 10.85 3.30 19.65
CA GLY A 154 9.89 3.06 20.73
C GLY A 154 10.08 1.71 21.42
N ALA A 155 10.27 0.64 20.64
CA ALA A 155 10.53 -0.72 21.15
C ALA A 155 11.85 -0.79 21.96
N ILE A 156 12.91 -0.13 21.49
CA ILE A 156 14.20 -0.08 22.20
C ILE A 156 14.05 0.66 23.53
N ILE A 157 13.38 1.83 23.54
CA ILE A 157 13.16 2.61 24.75
C ILE A 157 12.37 1.80 25.79
N THR A 158 11.31 1.10 25.37
CA THR A 158 10.52 0.26 26.27
C THR A 158 11.34 -0.88 26.85
N LEU A 159 12.16 -1.57 26.06
CA LEU A 159 13.06 -2.62 26.56
C LEU A 159 14.08 -2.09 27.58
N LEU A 160 14.66 -0.91 27.33
CA LEU A 160 15.59 -0.28 28.26
C LEU A 160 14.92 0.09 29.59
N LEU A 161 13.70 0.62 29.55
CA LEU A 161 12.92 0.93 30.77
C LEU A 161 12.58 -0.34 31.56
N VAL A 162 12.17 -1.42 30.88
CA VAL A 162 11.91 -2.72 31.54
C VAL A 162 13.19 -3.27 32.17
N ALA A 163 14.31 -3.24 31.47
CA ALA A 163 15.59 -3.69 32.01
C ALA A 163 16.03 -2.85 33.22
N TRP A 164 15.82 -1.54 33.17
CA TRP A 164 16.09 -0.64 34.28
C TRP A 164 15.19 -0.94 35.49
N ALA A 165 13.88 -1.14 35.27
CA ALA A 165 12.93 -1.51 36.31
C ALA A 165 13.28 -2.86 36.94
N LEU A 166 13.68 -3.86 36.16
CA LEU A 166 14.13 -5.17 36.67
C LEU A 166 15.45 -5.06 37.46
N LYS A 167 16.37 -4.20 37.05
CA LYS A 167 17.59 -3.90 37.84
C LYS A 167 17.23 -3.21 39.15
N LEU A 168 16.32 -2.24 39.11
CA LEU A 168 15.86 -1.51 40.28
C LEU A 168 15.13 -2.43 41.26
N SER A 169 14.23 -3.29 40.78
CA SER A 169 13.51 -4.27 41.60
C SER A 169 14.46 -5.26 42.26
N LYS A 170 15.43 -5.81 41.52
CA LYS A 170 16.49 -6.66 42.09
C LYS A 170 17.32 -5.91 43.14
N LYS A 171 17.65 -4.64 42.92
CA LYS A 171 18.39 -3.81 43.89
C LYS A 171 17.56 -3.58 45.17
N LEU A 172 16.28 -3.25 45.04
CA LEU A 172 15.35 -3.06 46.16
C LEU A 172 15.16 -4.35 46.97
N VAL A 173 14.94 -5.49 46.31
CA VAL A 173 14.83 -6.81 46.95
C VAL A 173 16.12 -7.16 47.69
N CYS A 174 17.29 -6.91 47.09
CA CYS A 174 18.57 -7.12 47.74
C CYS A 174 18.71 -6.29 49.03
N GLN A 175 18.37 -4.99 48.97
CA GLN A 175 18.42 -4.09 50.12
C GLN A 175 17.46 -4.50 51.24
N LEU A 176 16.21 -4.85 50.91
CA LEU A 176 15.23 -5.36 51.88
C LEU A 176 15.70 -6.67 52.52
N SER A 177 16.29 -7.58 51.74
CA SER A 177 16.82 -8.85 52.26
C SER A 177 18.00 -8.67 53.22
N LEU A 178 18.88 -7.69 52.94
CA LEU A 178 20.02 -7.34 53.80
C LEU A 178 19.56 -6.58 55.05
N GLY A 179 18.59 -5.68 54.91
CA GLY A 179 17.95 -4.99 56.04
C GLY A 179 17.28 -5.98 56.99
N ARG A 180 16.50 -6.94 56.45
CA ARG A 180 15.83 -8.00 57.23
C ARG A 180 16.84 -8.94 57.91
N ARG A 181 17.98 -9.25 57.27
CA ARG A 181 19.09 -10.01 57.89
C ARG A 181 19.79 -9.26 59.02
N ARG A 182 20.01 -7.94 58.86
CA ARG A 182 20.57 -7.08 59.93
C ARG A 182 19.64 -6.99 61.13
N LEU A 183 18.34 -6.75 60.90
CA LEU A 183 17.32 -6.72 61.96
C LEU A 183 17.22 -8.06 62.71
N ARG A 184 17.32 -9.19 62.00
CA ARG A 184 17.34 -10.52 62.61
C ARG A 184 18.61 -10.80 63.44
N ARG A 185 19.74 -10.17 63.13
CA ARG A 185 20.99 -10.29 63.91
C ARG A 185 21.04 -9.39 65.15
N SER A 186 20.25 -8.31 65.19
CA SER A 186 20.23 -7.36 66.32
C SER A 186 19.25 -7.72 67.44
N ILE A 187 18.45 -8.79 67.29
CA ILE A 187 17.57 -9.29 68.35
C ILE A 187 18.40 -10.18 69.27
N PRO A 188 18.67 -9.79 70.53
CA PRO A 188 19.43 -10.61 71.47
C PRO A 188 18.63 -11.86 71.83
N LYS A 189 19.28 -13.02 71.86
CA LYS A 189 18.68 -14.27 72.32
C LYS A 189 18.47 -14.17 73.83
N THR A 190 17.23 -13.98 74.26
CA THR A 190 16.82 -14.16 75.65
C THR A 190 16.88 -15.65 75.98
N HIS A 191 17.78 -16.00 76.91
CA HIS A 191 17.85 -17.31 77.56
C HIS A 191 16.87 -17.38 78.72
#